data_AF-A0A9E4T7V8-F1
#
_entry.id   AF-A0A9E4T7V8-F1
#
_cell.length_a   1.000
_cell.length_b   1.000
_cell.length_c   1.000
_cell.angle_alpha   90.00
_cell.angle_beta   90.00
_cell.angle_gamma   90.00
#
_symmetry.space_group_name_H-M   'P 1'
#
loop_
_entity.id
_entity.type
_entity.pdbx_description
1 polymer ?
#
loop_
_entity_poly.entity_id
_entity_poly.type
_entity_poly.pdbx_seq_one_letter_code
_entity_poly.pdbx_strand_id
1 'polypeptide(L)' 'GAFLAGPPDRIIERLKAVEKEYPGLDRIGVSHPVGTPQSVITEQLEWFAKEVMPAFKSKVAAKV' A
#
# COMPACT_ATOMS: atom_id res chain seq x y z
N GLY A 1 13.65 0.93 2.98
CA GLY A 1 12.53 -0.02 3.05
C GLY A 1 11.87 0.10 4.42
N ALA A 2 10.56 -0.11 4.51
CA ALA A 2 9.82 -0.05 5.77
C ALA A 2 8.91 -1.28 5.90
N PHE A 3 8.66 -1.72 7.13
CA PHE A 3 7.71 -2.79 7.40
C PHE A 3 6.31 -2.19 7.51
N LEU A 4 5.37 -2.66 6.67
CA LEU A 4 3.96 -2.29 6.73
C LEU A 4 3.23 -3.38 7.52
N ALA A 5 2.75 -3.05 8.71
CA ALA A 5 2.02 -4.00 9.54
C ALA A 5 1.00 -3.33 10.47
N GLY A 6 -0.10 -4.03 10.69
CA GLY A 6 -1.20 -3.59 11.53
C GLY A 6 -2.47 -3.27 10.74
N PRO A 7 -3.43 -2.58 11.35
CA PRO A 7 -4.73 -2.26 10.74
C PRO A 7 -4.56 -1.34 9.51
N PRO A 8 -5.58 -1.28 8.63
CA PRO A 8 -5.46 -0.56 7.36
C PRO A 8 -5.17 0.94 7.55
N ASP A 9 -5.79 1.58 8.56
CA ASP A 9 -5.57 3.01 8.86
C ASP A 9 -4.09 3.33 9.12
N ARG A 10 -3.39 2.45 9.84
CA ARG A 10 -1.97 2.63 10.16
C ARG A 10 -1.11 2.52 8.91
N ILE A 11 -1.45 1.60 8.01
CA ILE A 11 -0.76 1.45 6.73
C ILE A 11 -0.99 2.69 5.86
N ILE A 12 -2.24 3.15 5.77
CA ILE A 12 -2.61 4.36 5.00
C ILE A 12 -1.85 5.58 5.52
N GLU A 13 -1.82 5.78 6.84
CA GLU A 13 -1.08 6.88 7.48
C GLU A 13 0.40 6.84 7.10
N ARG A 14 1.02 5.66 7.19
CA ARG A 14 2.44 5.49 6.84
C ARG A 14 2.71 5.79 5.37
N LEU A 15 1.86 5.32 4.46
CA LEU A 15 2.02 5.58 3.03
C LEU A 15 1.81 7.06 2.69
N LYS A 16 0.85 7.75 3.32
CA LYS A 16 0.67 9.20 3.17
C LYS A 16 1.87 10.00 3.68
N ALA A 17 2.51 9.56 4.76
CA ALA A 17 3.75 10.17 5.24
C ALA A 17 4.87 10.07 4.19
N VAL A 18 4.98 8.92 3.51
CA VAL A 18 5.94 8.72 2.41
C VAL A 18 5.58 9.61 1.21
N GLU A 19 4.31 9.72 0.81
CA GLU A 19 3.91 10.67 -0.26
C GLU A 19 4.30 12.12 0.06
N LYS A 20 4.20 12.54 1.33
CA LYS A 20 4.60 13.88 1.77
C LYS A 20 6.13 14.08 1.72
N GLU A 21 6.88 13.04 2.05
CA GLU A 21 8.36 13.05 2.02
C GLU A 21 8.89 13.07 0.58
N TYR A 22 8.17 12.46 -0.36
CA TYR A 22 8.55 12.37 -1.78
C TYR A 22 7.44 12.93 -2.70
N PRO A 23 7.40 14.27 -2.94
CA PRO A 23 6.31 14.93 -3.68
C PRO A 23 6.12 14.49 -5.15
N GLY A 24 7.10 13.79 -5.73
CA GLY A 24 7.04 13.23 -7.09
C GLY A 24 6.82 11.72 -7.16
N LEU A 25 6.50 11.08 -6.04
CA LEU A 25 6.30 9.63 -5.98
C LEU A 25 5.05 9.21 -6.77
N ASP A 26 5.23 8.41 -7.81
CA ASP A 26 4.14 7.88 -8.64
C ASP A 26 3.78 6.42 -8.34
N ARG A 27 4.72 5.67 -7.76
CA ARG A 27 4.61 4.23 -7.56
C ARG A 27 5.35 3.77 -6.31
N ILE A 28 4.73 2.83 -5.61
CA ILE A 28 5.34 2.06 -4.54
C ILE A 28 5.33 0.57 -4.89
N GLY A 29 6.37 -0.14 -4.48
CA GLY A 29 6.39 -1.60 -4.48
C GLY A 29 6.11 -2.12 -3.07
N VAL A 30 5.21 -3.09 -2.95
CA VAL A 30 4.93 -3.81 -1.70
C VAL A 30 5.12 -5.29 -1.97
N SER A 31 5.86 -5.97 -1.10
CA SER A 31 6.20 -7.39 -1.24
C SER A 31 6.09 -8.11 0.10
N HIS A 32 5.77 -9.40 0.03
CA HIS A 32 5.75 -10.29 1.19
C HIS A 32 7.15 -10.87 1.46
N PRO A 33 7.47 -11.25 2.71
CA PRO A 33 8.69 -11.98 3.03
C PRO A 33 8.82 -13.28 2.22
N VAL A 34 10.07 -13.70 1.98
CA VAL A 34 10.35 -15.00 1.36
C VAL A 34 9.83 -16.12 2.26
N GLY A 35 9.10 -17.06 1.67
CA GLY A 35 8.52 -18.20 2.40
C GLY A 35 7.11 -17.98 2.95
N THR A 36 6.48 -16.81 2.75
CA THR A 36 5.06 -16.63 3.06
C THR A 36 4.21 -17.60 2.23
N PRO A 37 3.29 -18.38 2.84
CA PRO A 37 2.40 -19.27 2.09
C PRO A 37 1.54 -18.50 1.08
N GLN A 38 1.31 -19.10 -0.10
CA GLN A 38 0.53 -18.46 -1.17
C GLN A 38 -0.88 -18.04 -0.71
N SER A 39 -1.55 -18.88 0.09
CA SER A 39 -2.89 -18.56 0.61
C SER A 39 -2.91 -17.26 1.42
N VAL A 40 -1.90 -17.06 2.27
CA VAL A 40 -1.74 -15.86 3.09
C VAL A 40 -1.42 -14.65 2.20
N ILE A 41 -0.56 -14.81 1.18
CA ILE A 41 -0.27 -13.74 0.22
C ILE A 41 -1.55 -13.27 -0.46
N THR A 42 -2.36 -14.20 -0.98
CA THR A 42 -3.60 -13.87 -1.68
C THR A 42 -4.58 -13.15 -0.76
N GLU A 43 -4.80 -13.66 0.46
CA GLU A 43 -5.68 -13.03 1.45
C GLU A 43 -5.23 -11.59 1.78
N GLN A 44 -3.93 -11.40 2.01
CA GLN A 44 -3.37 -10.09 2.34
C GLN A 44 -3.46 -9.12 1.16
N LEU A 45 -3.26 -9.59 -0.08
CA LEU A 45 -3.42 -8.77 -1.28
C LEU A 45 -4.88 -8.34 -1.48
N GLU A 46 -5.84 -9.26 -1.28
CA GLU A 46 -7.26 -8.93 -1.36
C GLU A 46 -7.67 -7.92 -0.30
N TRP A 47 -7.25 -8.14 0.94
CA TRP A 47 -7.49 -7.21 2.05
C TRP A 47 -6.88 -5.83 1.77
N PHE A 48 -5.62 -5.78 1.32
CA PHE A 48 -4.94 -4.53 0.98
C PHE A 48 -5.67 -3.78 -0.15
N ALA A 49 -6.14 -4.51 -1.17
CA ALA A 49 -6.88 -3.92 -2.27
C ALA A 49 -8.24 -3.33 -1.84
N LYS A 50 -8.92 -3.97 -0.88
CA LYS A 50 -10.22 -3.55 -0.36
C LYS A 50 -10.10 -2.41 0.66
N GLU A 51 -9.17 -2.50 1.60
CA GLU A 51 -9.12 -1.62 2.77
C GLU A 51 -8.09 -0.49 2.65
N VAL A 52 -7.02 -0.65 1.87
CA VAL A 52 -5.92 0.34 1.80
C VAL A 52 -5.96 1.14 0.49
N MET A 53 -6.05 0.46 -0.66
CA MET A 53 -5.97 1.14 -1.96
C MET A 53 -7.02 2.25 -2.17
N PRO A 54 -8.28 2.15 -1.70
CA PRO A 54 -9.26 3.22 -1.91
C PRO A 54 -8.84 4.59 -1.38
N ALA A 55 -8.01 4.64 -0.33
CA ALA A 55 -7.51 5.90 0.24
C ALA A 55 -6.60 6.70 -0.71
N PHE A 56 -6.15 6.10 -1.82
CA PHE A 56 -5.21 6.69 -2.80
C PHE A 56 -5.82 6.86 -4.20
N LYS A 57 -7.06 6.38 -4.44
CA LYS A 57 -7.69 6.36 -5.78
C LYS A 57 -8.04 7.75 -6.34
N SER A 58 -8.13 8.80 -5.52
CA SER A 58 -8.49 10.15 -6.00
C SER A 58 -7.38 10.84 -6.81
N LYS A 59 -6.13 10.37 -6.76
CA LYS A 59 -5.00 11.02 -7.43
C LYS A 59 -4.69 10.52 -8.85
N VAL A 60 -5.27 9.38 -9.28
CA VAL A 60 -4.92 8.73 -10.56
C VAL A 60 -5.62 9.38 -11.77
N ALA A 61 -6.65 10.20 -11.57
CA ALA A 61 -7.40 10.83 -12.67
C ALA A 61 -6.66 11.99 -13.37
N ALA A 62 -5.48 12.39 -12.91
CA ALA A 62 -4.69 13.48 -13.50
C ALA A 62 -3.40 12.95 -14.16
N LYS A 63 -3.56 12.11 -15.18
CA LYS A 63 -2.54 11.91 -16.21
C LYS A 63 -3.25 11.60 -17.53
N VAL A 64 -3.63 12.66 -18.23
CA VAL A 64 -4.01 12.68 -19.65
C VAL A 64 -2.76 13.02 -20.45
#